data_AF-A0A7X3SJ55-F1
#
_entry.id   AF-A0A7X3SJ55-F1
#
_cell.length_a   1.000
_cell.length_b   1.000
_cell.length_c   1.000
_cell.angle_alpha   90.00
_cell.angle_beta   90.00
_cell.angle_gamma   90.00
#
_symmetry.space_group_name_H-M   'P 1'
#
loop_
_entity.id
_entity.type
_entity.pdbx_description
1 polymer ?
#
loop_
_entity_poly.entity_id
_entity_poly.type
_entity_poly.pdbx_seq_one_letter_code
_entity_poly.pdbx_strand_id
1 'polypeptide(L)'
;MRLTAPGDRNNIDAILQVSASANRALYEEVRRDSNMCEALKELMKDEIEKERQEAAQAAAQIATQDTILENIKSLMHNLNWSAEQAMAALNIPVPNRSGYISRL
;
A
#
# COMPACT_ATOMS: atom_id res chain seq x y z
N MET A 1 -19.70 -49.16 1.74
CA MET A 1 -18.43 -49.61 1.14
C MET A 1 -17.30 -49.08 2.04
N ARG A 2 -16.54 -49.95 2.72
CA ARG A 2 -15.40 -49.52 3.56
C ARG A 2 -14.12 -49.66 2.74
N LEU A 3 -13.50 -48.52 2.41
CA LEU A 3 -12.24 -48.42 1.67
C LEU A 3 -11.09 -48.60 2.67
N THR A 4 -10.80 -49.85 3.03
CA THR A 4 -9.81 -50.19 4.08
C THR A 4 -8.58 -50.90 3.54
N ALA A 5 -8.56 -51.29 2.26
CA ALA A 5 -7.38 -51.92 1.67
C ALA A 5 -6.30 -50.87 1.36
N PRO A 6 -5.00 -51.23 1.45
CA PRO A 6 -3.92 -50.33 1.06
C PRO A 6 -4.04 -49.81 -0.39
N GLY A 7 -4.54 -50.65 -1.31
CA GLY A 7 -4.82 -50.24 -2.70
C GLY A 7 -5.94 -49.21 -2.83
N ASP A 8 -6.92 -49.21 -1.93
CA ASP A 8 -7.99 -48.19 -1.91
C ASP A 8 -7.41 -46.82 -1.55
N ARG A 9 -6.50 -46.77 -0.57
CA ARG A 9 -5.80 -45.52 -0.19
C ARG A 9 -4.97 -44.97 -1.34
N ASN A 10 -4.18 -45.83 -2.00
CA ASN A 10 -3.37 -45.42 -3.15
C ASN A 10 -4.23 -44.87 -4.29
N ASN A 11 -5.39 -45.48 -4.55
CA ASN A 11 -6.32 -44.99 -5.57
C ASN A 11 -6.95 -43.64 -5.18
N ILE A 12 -7.34 -43.47 -3.90
CA ILE A 12 -7.87 -42.20 -3.39
C ILE A 12 -6.81 -41.10 -3.52
N ASP A 13 -5.56 -41.39 -3.13
CA ASP A 13 -4.46 -40.44 -3.21
C ASP A 13 -4.15 -40.04 -4.66
N ALA A 14 -4.15 -41.00 -5.59
CA ALA A 14 -3.97 -40.73 -7.00
C ALA A 14 -5.09 -39.84 -7.56
N ILE A 15 -6.35 -40.12 -7.22
CA ILE A 15 -7.49 -39.29 -7.63
C ILE A 15 -7.39 -37.89 -7.05
N LEU A 16 -7.01 -37.76 -5.78
CA LEU A 16 -6.82 -36.48 -5.11
C LEU A 16 -5.71 -35.66 -5.78
N GLN A 17 -4.58 -36.31 -6.09
CA GLN A 17 -3.45 -35.67 -6.77
C GLN A 17 -3.85 -35.13 -8.14
N VAL A 18 -4.55 -35.94 -8.95
CA VAL A 18 -5.04 -35.53 -10.27
C VAL A 18 -6.02 -34.37 -10.14
N SER A 19 -6.95 -34.44 -9.18
CA SER A 19 -7.96 -33.39 -8.97
C SER A 19 -7.32 -32.07 -8.51
N ALA A 20 -6.38 -32.13 -7.57
CA ALA A 20 -5.65 -30.96 -7.10
C ALA A 20 -4.83 -30.32 -8.22
N SER A 21 -4.18 -31.14 -9.05
CA SER A 21 -3.42 -30.68 -10.22
C SER A 21 -4.33 -29.98 -11.25
N ALA A 22 -5.48 -30.59 -11.58
CA ALA A 22 -6.46 -30.01 -12.51
C ALA A 22 -7.03 -28.69 -11.97
N ASN A 23 -7.38 -28.62 -10.68
CA ASN A 23 -7.87 -27.40 -10.06
C ASN A 23 -6.81 -26.30 -10.06
N ARG A 24 -5.54 -26.66 -9.82
CA ARG A 24 -4.43 -25.69 -9.88
C ARG A 24 -4.25 -25.14 -11.29
N ALA A 25 -4.28 -26.00 -12.30
CA ALA A 25 -4.17 -25.58 -13.70
C ALA A 25 -5.30 -24.62 -14.09
N LEU A 26 -6.55 -24.97 -13.75
CA LEU A 26 -7.70 -24.09 -13.98
C LEU A 26 -7.56 -22.76 -13.24
N TYR A 27 -7.14 -22.77 -11.97
CA TYR A 27 -6.89 -21.54 -11.23
C TYR A 27 -5.84 -20.66 -11.90
N GLU A 28 -4.72 -21.22 -12.35
CA GLU A 28 -3.67 -20.46 -13.04
C GLU A 28 -4.16 -19.82 -14.34
N GLU A 29 -5.09 -20.47 -15.05
CA GLU A 29 -5.73 -19.93 -16.24
C GLU A 29 -6.66 -18.75 -15.91
N VAL A 30 -7.53 -18.90 -14.91
CA VAL A 30 -8.58 -17.91 -14.63
C VAL A 30 -8.16 -16.79 -13.68
N ARG A 31 -7.08 -16.94 -12.89
CA ARG A 31 -6.71 -15.97 -11.84
C ARG A 31 -6.35 -14.57 -12.36
N ARG A 32 -6.08 -14.42 -13.66
CA ARG A 32 -5.81 -13.14 -14.33
C ARG A 32 -6.86 -12.80 -15.39
N ASP A 33 -7.91 -13.60 -15.47
CA ASP A 33 -9.05 -13.28 -16.32
C ASP A 33 -9.71 -12.00 -15.82
N SER A 34 -10.17 -11.14 -16.75
CA SER A 34 -10.75 -9.85 -16.41
C SER A 34 -11.94 -10.00 -15.48
N ASN A 35 -12.80 -11.00 -15.70
CA ASN A 35 -13.99 -11.21 -14.89
C ASN A 35 -13.63 -11.58 -13.45
N MET A 36 -12.61 -12.43 -13.27
CA MET A 36 -12.15 -12.80 -11.93
C MET A 36 -11.48 -11.61 -11.23
N CYS A 37 -10.66 -10.83 -11.94
CA CYS A 37 -10.04 -9.63 -11.38
C CYS A 37 -11.08 -8.57 -10.99
N GLU A 38 -12.13 -8.37 -11.81
CA GLU A 38 -13.23 -7.45 -11.51
C GLU A 38 -14.02 -7.91 -10.29
N ALA A 39 -14.35 -9.20 -10.20
CA ALA A 39 -15.03 -9.77 -9.04
C ALA A 39 -14.21 -9.58 -7.75
N LEU A 40 -12.89 -9.79 -7.80
CA LEU A 40 -12.01 -9.52 -6.65
C LEU A 40 -11.95 -8.04 -6.28
N LYS A 41 -11.90 -7.14 -7.27
CA LYS A 41 -11.91 -5.69 -7.01
C LYS A 41 -13.20 -5.23 -6.36
N GLU A 42 -14.35 -5.74 -6.80
CA GLU A 42 -15.63 -5.43 -6.15
C GLU A 42 -15.70 -6.03 -4.75
N LEU A 43 -15.21 -7.25 -4.53
CA LEU A 43 -15.18 -7.88 -3.21
C LEU A 43 -14.29 -7.11 -2.22
N MET A 44 -13.16 -6.58 -2.68
CA MET A 44 -12.18 -5.84 -1.87
C MET A 44 -12.35 -4.32 -1.94
N LYS A 45 -13.46 -3.84 -2.51
CA LYS A 45 -13.62 -2.43 -2.88
C LYS A 45 -13.40 -1.47 -1.72
N ASP A 46 -13.96 -1.79 -0.56
CA ASP A 46 -13.91 -0.93 0.63
C ASP A 46 -12.48 -0.83 1.19
N GLU A 47 -11.75 -1.94 1.19
CA GLU A 47 -10.36 -2.00 1.65
C GLU A 47 -9.43 -1.23 0.70
N ILE A 48 -9.58 -1.45 -0.61
CA ILE A 48 -8.83 -0.74 -1.64
C ILE A 48 -9.10 0.76 -1.55
N GLU A 49 -10.36 1.17 -1.40
CA GLU A 49 -10.70 2.59 -1.32
C GLU A 49 -10.17 3.23 -0.04
N LYS A 50 -10.24 2.53 1.10
CA LYS A 50 -9.62 2.99 2.34
C LYS A 50 -8.12 3.19 2.19
N GLU A 51 -7.39 2.22 1.65
CA GLU A 51 -5.94 2.33 1.41
C GLU A 51 -5.62 3.48 0.45
N ARG A 52 -6.41 3.67 -0.61
CA ARG A 52 -6.25 4.80 -1.54
C ARG A 52 -6.45 6.14 -0.85
N GLN A 53 -7.44 6.26 0.04
CA GLN A 53 -7.70 7.49 0.78
C GLN A 53 -6.57 7.80 1.76
N GLU A 54 -6.10 6.80 2.51
CA GLU A 54 -4.96 6.95 3.43
C GLU A 54 -3.68 7.36 2.67
N ALA A 55 -3.40 6.71 1.54
CA ALA A 55 -2.28 7.06 0.67
C ALA A 55 -2.41 8.49 0.10
N ALA A 56 -3.60 8.90 -0.34
CA ALA A 56 -3.84 10.24 -0.84
C ALA A 56 -3.66 11.30 0.26
N GLN A 57 -4.12 11.04 1.48
CA GLN A 57 -3.93 11.93 2.62
C GLN A 57 -2.45 12.05 3.00
N ALA A 58 -1.72 10.94 3.04
CA ALA A 58 -0.28 10.95 3.29
C ALA A 58 0.48 11.75 2.21
N ALA A 59 0.16 11.52 0.93
CA ALA A 59 0.75 12.27 -0.18
C ALA A 59 0.47 13.78 -0.08
N ALA A 60 -0.76 14.16 0.25
CA ALA A 60 -1.12 15.56 0.47
C ALA A 60 -0.33 16.20 1.63
N GLN A 61 -0.16 15.48 2.74
CA GLN A 61 0.63 15.95 3.88
C GLN A 61 2.13 16.09 3.55
N ILE A 62 2.68 15.23 2.70
CA ILE A 62 4.07 15.35 2.24
C ILE A 62 4.20 16.58 1.35
N ALA A 63 3.29 16.75 0.38
CA ALA A 63 3.31 17.90 -0.53
C ALA A 63 3.21 19.24 0.22
N THR A 64 2.37 19.34 1.26
CA THR A 64 2.30 20.55 2.09
C THR A 64 3.59 20.79 2.87
N GLN A 65 4.19 19.75 3.44
CA GLN A 65 5.49 19.88 4.13
C GLN A 65 6.59 20.32 3.18
N ASP A 66 6.65 19.78 1.97
CA ASP A 66 7.66 20.15 0.97
C ASP A 66 7.49 21.60 0.51
N THR A 67 6.25 22.04 0.32
CA THR A 67 5.94 23.45 0.01
C THR A 67 6.40 24.37 1.15
N ILE A 68 6.14 23.99 2.41
CA ILE A 68 6.60 24.76 3.57
C ILE A 68 8.13 24.82 3.62
N LEU A 69 8.80 23.69 3.36
CA LEU A 69 10.26 23.62 3.34
C LEU A 69 10.86 24.52 2.26
N GLU A 70 10.28 24.53 1.06
CA GLU A 70 10.69 25.41 -0.03
C GLU A 70 10.50 26.89 0.32
N ASN A 71 9.39 27.24 0.97
CA ASN A 71 9.15 28.60 1.46
C ASN A 71 10.19 29.00 2.52
N ILE A 72 10.55 28.11 3.45
CA ILE A 72 11.60 28.37 4.44
C ILE A 72 12.94 28.64 3.73
N LYS A 73 13.33 27.76 2.80
CA LYS A 73 14.58 27.92 2.02
C LYS A 73 14.60 29.23 1.24
N SER A 74 13.47 29.62 0.66
CA SER A 74 13.33 30.88 -0.09
C SER A 74 13.48 32.10 0.81
N LEU A 75 12.87 32.10 2.00
CA LEU A 75 13.00 33.19 2.97
C LEU A 75 14.43 33.30 3.50
N MET A 76 15.08 32.17 3.80
CA MET A 76 16.47 32.14 4.22
C MET A 76 17.38 32.73 3.14
N HIS A 77 17.17 32.37 1.87
CA HIS A 77 18.00 32.85 0.78
C HIS A 77 17.76 34.33 0.45
N ASN A 78 16.49 34.73 0.31
CA ASN A 78 16.12 36.07 -0.18
C ASN A 78 16.29 37.16 0.89
N LEU A 79 16.03 36.84 2.15
CA LEU A 79 16.04 37.80 3.26
C LEU A 79 17.23 37.60 4.21
N ASN A 80 18.11 36.63 3.90
CA ASN A 80 19.25 36.25 4.73
C ASN A 80 18.84 35.90 6.17
N TRP A 81 17.64 35.37 6.34
CA TRP A 81 17.08 34.96 7.63
C TRP A 81 17.65 33.62 8.10
N SER A 82 17.71 33.42 9.42
CA SER A 82 17.95 32.08 9.97
C SER A 82 16.73 31.17 9.74
N ALA A 83 16.95 29.85 9.82
CA ALA A 83 15.88 28.87 9.74
C ALA A 83 14.78 29.14 10.79
N GLU A 84 15.16 29.49 12.02
CA GLU A 84 14.24 29.83 13.12
C GLU A 84 13.42 31.09 12.82
N GLN A 85 14.04 32.11 12.22
CA GLN A 85 13.34 33.35 11.85
C GLN A 85 12.35 33.11 10.71
N ALA A 86 12.75 32.37 9.68
CA ALA A 86 11.86 31.99 8.58
C ALA A 86 10.69 31.13 9.05
N MET A 87 10.93 30.13 9.91
CA MET A 87 9.87 29.31 10.50
C MET A 87 8.96 30.09 11.45
N ALA A 88 9.49 31.08 12.18
CA ALA A 88 8.68 31.97 13.00
C ALA A 88 7.78 32.88 12.14
N ALA A 89 8.28 33.40 11.03
CA ALA A 89 7.50 34.19 10.09
C ALA A 89 6.36 33.39 9.44
N LEU A 90 6.57 32.09 9.20
CA LEU A 90 5.53 31.17 8.72
C LEU A 90 4.61 30.64 9.82
N ASN A 91 4.73 31.12 11.06
CA ASN A 91 3.95 30.68 12.23
C ASN A 91 4.04 29.16 12.51
N ILE A 92 5.17 28.52 12.17
CA ILE A 92 5.34 27.09 12.40
C ILE A 92 5.51 26.82 13.90
N PRO A 93 4.66 25.96 14.51
CA PRO A 93 4.76 25.63 15.93
C PRO A 93 6.11 25.01 16.29
N VAL A 94 6.70 25.42 17.42
CA VAL A 94 8.01 24.95 17.89
C VAL A 94 8.16 23.41 17.90
N PRO A 95 7.16 22.63 18.35
CA PRO A 95 7.25 21.16 18.33
C PRO A 95 7.49 20.56 16.94
N ASN A 96 7.00 21.23 15.88
CA ASN A 96 7.09 20.74 14.51
C ASN A 96 8.38 21.21 13.79
N ARG A 97 9.09 22.21 14.35
CA ARG A 97 10.28 22.80 13.71
C ARG A 97 11.43 21.82 13.58
N SER A 98 11.61 20.92 14.55
CA SER A 98 12.66 19.89 14.52
C SER A 98 12.60 19.02 13.27
N GLY A 99 11.39 18.71 12.79
CA GLY A 99 11.17 17.94 11.57
C GLY A 99 11.55 18.69 10.28
N TYR A 100 11.47 20.02 10.28
CA TYR A 100 11.93 20.84 9.16
C TYR A 100 13.43 21.08 9.22
N ILE A 101 13.99 21.34 10.41
CA ILE A 101 15.44 21.59 10.61
C ILE A 101 16.28 20.41 10.12
N SER A 102 15.83 19.17 10.33
CA SER A 102 16.56 17.99 9.84
C SER A 102 16.57 17.84 8.31
N ARG A 103 15.74 18.60 7.59
CA ARG A 103 15.55 18.56 6.13
C ARG A 103 16.00 19.85 5.40
N LEU A 104 16.45 20.85 6.16
CA LEU A 104 16.98 22.13 5.65
C LEU A 104 18.46 22.01 5.29
#